data_AF-A0A087L7M5-F1
#
_entry.id   AF-A0A087L7M5-F1
#
_cell.length_a   1.000
_cell.length_b   1.000
_cell.length_c   1.000
_cell.angle_alpha   90.00
_cell.angle_beta   90.00
_cell.angle_gamma   90.00
#
_symmetry.space_group_name_H-M   'P 1'
#
loop_
_entity.id
_entity.type
_entity.pdbx_description
1 polymer ?
#
loop_
_entity_poly.entity_id
_entity_poly.type
_entity_poly.pdbx_seq_one_letter_code
_entity_poly.pdbx_strand_id
1 'polypeptide(L)'
;MYGKLVVTGIMVTLLSGCSAGLRPSLEDYKGSDAARIRTASDGNTALQFFEKQINGCYKKVLERRITSGLAVMGIPVTGNKRIGMPESSNNKGAFINEFTIKPGQLVRVIHYWTQAGYYQNTQRSYTYTFIPQPNHDYDIVVTGSEFSGDSVSVRDLDPNAKIVDWKADNICPSGMFD
;
A
#
# COMPACT_ATOMS: atom_id res chain seq x y z
N MET A 1 -34.12 -20.92 -29.85
CA MET A 1 -33.25 -21.61 -28.87
C MET A 1 -31.82 -21.05 -28.77
N TYR A 2 -31.38 -20.14 -29.64
CA TYR A 2 -30.01 -19.56 -29.59
C TYR A 2 -29.86 -18.28 -28.75
N GLY A 3 -30.94 -17.51 -28.53
CA GLY A 3 -30.87 -16.27 -27.75
C GLY A 3 -30.59 -16.44 -26.25
N LYS A 4 -30.92 -17.61 -25.68
CA LYS A 4 -30.61 -17.92 -24.27
C LYS A 4 -29.11 -18.21 -24.06
N LEU A 5 -28.41 -18.74 -25.05
CA LEU A 5 -26.98 -19.08 -24.96
C LEU A 5 -26.07 -17.84 -25.00
N VAL A 6 -26.46 -16.78 -25.72
CA VAL A 6 -25.68 -15.55 -25.83
C VAL A 6 -25.69 -14.76 -24.51
N VAL A 7 -26.84 -14.71 -23.83
CA VAL A 7 -26.99 -14.03 -22.53
C VAL A 7 -26.20 -14.76 -21.43
N THR A 8 -26.13 -16.10 -21.48
CA THR A 8 -25.30 -16.86 -20.53
C THR A 8 -23.81 -16.64 -20.78
N GLY A 9 -23.36 -16.55 -22.05
CA GLY A 9 -21.94 -16.37 -22.40
C GLY A 9 -21.30 -15.07 -21.90
N ILE A 10 -22.05 -13.95 -21.90
CA ILE A 10 -21.55 -12.64 -21.42
C ILE A 10 -21.47 -12.59 -19.89
N MET A 11 -22.33 -13.34 -19.19
CA MET A 11 -22.31 -13.41 -17.73
C MET A 11 -21.12 -14.24 -17.20
N VAL A 12 -20.65 -15.25 -17.96
CA VAL A 12 -19.46 -16.04 -17.58
C VAL A 12 -18.17 -15.24 -17.72
N THR A 13 -18.08 -14.28 -18.64
CA THR A 13 -16.90 -13.41 -18.77
C THR A 13 -16.75 -12.38 -17.66
N LEU A 14 -17.80 -12.12 -16.88
CA LEU A 14 -17.74 -11.24 -15.70
C LEU A 14 -17.22 -11.94 -14.44
N LEU A 15 -17.00 -13.27 -14.50
CA LEU A 15 -16.38 -14.06 -13.43
C LEU A 15 -14.85 -14.03 -13.48
N SER A 16 -14.22 -13.38 -14.47
CA SER A 16 -12.77 -13.15 -14.44
C SER A 16 -12.45 -12.07 -13.41
N GLY A 17 -11.73 -12.44 -12.35
CA GLY A 17 -11.45 -11.62 -11.18
C GLY A 17 -10.65 -10.35 -11.48
N CYS A 18 -11.34 -9.29 -11.88
CA CYS A 18 -10.83 -7.92 -11.89
C CYS A 18 -10.97 -7.34 -10.49
N SER A 19 -9.86 -6.92 -9.87
CA SER A 19 -9.90 -6.15 -8.63
C SER A 19 -9.60 -4.68 -8.92
N ALA A 20 -10.50 -3.77 -8.55
CA ALA A 20 -10.32 -2.33 -8.69
C ALA A 20 -10.06 -1.68 -7.32
N GLY A 21 -8.94 -0.97 -7.18
CA GLY A 21 -8.63 -0.14 -6.03
C GLY A 21 -9.19 1.27 -6.22
N LEU A 22 -10.24 1.63 -5.48
CA LEU A 22 -10.88 2.95 -5.58
C LEU A 22 -10.09 4.08 -4.90
N ARG A 23 -9.04 3.76 -4.14
CA ARG A 23 -8.20 4.76 -3.47
C ARG A 23 -7.30 5.50 -4.47
N PRO A 24 -7.20 6.84 -4.40
CA PRO A 24 -6.27 7.60 -5.24
C PRO A 24 -4.83 7.11 -5.07
N SER A 25 -4.08 7.10 -6.18
CA SER A 25 -2.65 6.81 -6.16
C SER A 25 -1.89 7.90 -5.41
N LEU A 26 -0.78 7.55 -4.79
CA LEU A 26 0.16 8.51 -4.23
C LEU A 26 0.74 9.39 -5.35
N GLU A 27 0.76 10.69 -5.09
CA GLU A 27 1.40 11.69 -5.94
C GLU A 27 2.84 11.92 -5.48
N ASP A 28 3.72 12.21 -6.44
CA ASP A 28 5.14 12.47 -6.15
C ASP A 28 5.35 13.82 -5.48
N TYR A 29 5.98 13.79 -4.32
CA TYR A 29 6.59 14.98 -3.74
C TYR A 29 7.68 15.55 -4.66
N LYS A 30 7.68 16.88 -4.86
CA LYS A 30 8.57 17.56 -5.83
C LYS A 30 9.77 18.28 -5.18
N GLY A 31 9.93 18.21 -3.86
CA GLY A 31 11.07 18.82 -3.18
C GLY A 31 12.38 18.11 -3.48
N SER A 32 13.49 18.84 -3.39
CA SER A 32 14.84 18.31 -3.63
C SER A 32 15.35 17.39 -2.52
N ASP A 33 14.70 17.41 -1.36
CA ASP A 33 14.98 16.59 -0.18
C ASP A 33 14.11 15.32 -0.12
N ALA A 34 13.44 14.98 -1.23
CA ALA A 34 12.51 13.86 -1.28
C ALA A 34 13.12 12.56 -0.77
N ALA A 35 12.40 11.89 0.14
CA ALA A 35 12.62 10.47 0.40
C ALA A 35 11.96 9.67 -0.72
N ARG A 36 12.47 8.48 -1.04
CA ARG A 36 11.89 7.60 -2.05
C ARG A 36 11.45 6.28 -1.41
N ILE A 37 10.32 5.75 -1.88
CA ILE A 37 9.82 4.45 -1.45
C ILE A 37 9.63 3.55 -2.65
N ARG A 38 9.89 2.26 -2.47
CA ARG A 38 9.59 1.21 -3.42
C ARG A 38 8.72 0.15 -2.78
N THR A 39 7.69 -0.31 -3.49
CA THR A 39 6.85 -1.44 -3.10
C THR A 39 6.61 -2.34 -4.30
N ALA A 40 6.31 -3.61 -4.06
CA ALA A 40 5.71 -4.45 -5.09
C ALA A 40 4.37 -3.85 -5.54
N SER A 41 4.04 -4.00 -6.83
CA SER A 41 2.81 -3.44 -7.41
C SER A 41 1.55 -4.26 -7.11
N ASP A 42 1.70 -5.50 -6.67
CA ASP A 42 0.60 -6.39 -6.32
C ASP A 42 0.05 -6.12 -4.90
N GLY A 43 -1.06 -6.77 -4.60
CA GLY A 43 -1.74 -6.62 -3.32
C GLY A 43 -2.37 -5.24 -3.10
N ASN A 44 -2.64 -4.94 -1.84
CA ASN A 44 -3.47 -3.82 -1.45
C ASN A 44 -2.83 -2.99 -0.34
N THR A 45 -1.76 -2.28 -0.69
CA THR A 45 -0.96 -1.47 0.23
C THR A 45 -1.15 0.02 -0.02
N ALA A 46 -1.24 0.80 1.05
CA ALA A 46 -1.37 2.25 1.03
C ALA A 46 -0.48 2.92 2.09
N LEU A 47 -0.26 4.22 1.91
CA LEU A 47 0.27 5.11 2.93
C LEU A 47 -0.87 5.90 3.55
N GLN A 48 -0.89 5.94 4.87
CA GLN A 48 -1.69 6.87 5.66
C GLN A 48 -0.76 7.94 6.22
N PHE A 49 -1.19 9.20 6.11
CA PHE A 49 -0.45 10.36 6.60
C PHE A 49 -1.17 10.96 7.81
N PHE A 50 -0.38 11.39 8.79
CA PHE A 50 -0.90 11.88 10.06
C PHE A 50 -0.37 13.27 10.40
N GLU A 51 -1.21 14.03 11.10
CA GLU A 51 -0.84 15.31 11.70
C GLU A 51 -1.13 15.28 13.20
N LYS A 52 -0.19 15.81 13.98
CA LYS A 52 -0.34 15.95 15.42
C LYS A 52 -1.33 17.07 15.72
N GLN A 53 -2.39 16.74 16.44
CA GLN A 53 -3.43 17.67 16.87
C GLN A 53 -3.01 18.38 18.17
N ILE A 54 -3.69 19.49 18.48
CA ILE A 54 -3.42 20.31 19.68
C ILE A 54 -3.57 19.50 20.98
N ASN A 55 -4.51 18.56 21.01
CA ASN A 55 -4.75 17.65 22.14
C ASN A 55 -3.73 16.50 22.24
N GLY A 56 -2.71 16.49 21.39
CA GLY A 56 -1.63 15.50 21.41
C GLY A 56 -1.89 14.20 20.64
N CYS A 57 -3.09 13.98 20.10
CA CYS A 57 -3.38 12.80 19.28
C CYS A 57 -2.97 13.00 17.81
N TYR A 58 -2.83 11.90 17.07
CA TYR A 58 -2.50 11.89 15.65
C TYR A 58 -3.75 11.63 14.82
N LYS A 59 -4.12 12.61 14.00
CA LYS A 59 -5.27 12.50 13.09
C LYS A 59 -4.79 12.05 11.72
N LYS A 60 -5.43 11.02 11.16
CA LYS A 60 -5.23 10.63 9.76
C LYS A 60 -5.80 11.74 8.88
N VAL A 61 -4.95 12.36 8.05
CA VAL A 61 -5.36 13.42 7.12
C VAL A 61 -5.49 12.93 5.70
N LEU A 62 -4.81 11.83 5.37
CA LEU A 62 -4.77 11.31 4.01
C LEU A 62 -4.51 9.81 3.98
N GLU A 63 -5.09 9.14 2.99
CA GLU A 63 -4.69 7.80 2.59
C GLU A 63 -4.48 7.75 1.07
N ARG A 64 -3.39 7.13 0.63
CA ARG A 64 -3.01 7.00 -0.79
C ARG A 64 -2.49 5.62 -1.09
N ARG A 65 -2.99 5.03 -2.18
CA ARG A 65 -2.56 3.71 -2.66
C ARG A 65 -1.15 3.82 -3.25
N ILE A 66 -0.32 2.80 -2.99
CA ILE A 66 1.02 2.64 -3.57
C ILE A 66 1.17 1.35 -4.40
N THR A 67 0.15 0.49 -4.41
CA THR A 67 0.04 -0.67 -5.31
C THR A 67 -0.80 -0.37 -6.55
N SER A 68 -0.98 -1.37 -7.41
CA SER A 68 -1.83 -1.32 -8.59
C SER A 68 -3.27 -0.97 -8.26
N GLY A 69 -3.88 -0.11 -9.07
CA GLY A 69 -5.31 0.21 -8.96
C GLY A 69 -6.22 -0.73 -9.68
N LEU A 70 -5.67 -1.57 -10.55
CA LEU A 70 -6.42 -2.54 -11.30
C LEU A 70 -5.51 -3.75 -11.50
N ALA A 71 -6.00 -4.91 -11.11
CA ALA A 71 -5.36 -6.18 -11.43
C ALA A 71 -6.39 -7.10 -12.10
N VAL A 72 -5.92 -7.87 -13.07
CA VAL A 72 -6.72 -8.86 -13.80
C VAL A 72 -6.10 -10.21 -13.50
N MET A 73 -6.88 -11.13 -12.91
CA MET A 73 -6.38 -12.46 -12.53
C MET A 73 -5.13 -12.39 -11.63
N GLY A 74 -5.08 -11.41 -10.73
CA GLY A 74 -3.93 -11.18 -9.84
C GLY A 74 -2.71 -10.51 -10.49
N ILE A 75 -2.72 -10.28 -11.81
CA ILE A 75 -1.65 -9.58 -12.52
C ILE A 75 -1.93 -8.06 -12.46
N PRO A 76 -1.03 -7.25 -11.87
CA PRO A 76 -1.14 -5.79 -11.92
C PRO A 76 -1.20 -5.28 -13.36
N VAL A 77 -2.29 -4.59 -13.74
CA VAL A 77 -2.40 -3.94 -15.05
C VAL A 77 -2.12 -2.44 -15.00
N THR A 78 -2.08 -1.87 -13.79
CA THR A 78 -1.62 -0.49 -13.55
C THR A 78 -0.44 -0.50 -12.59
N GLY A 79 0.53 0.41 -12.76
CA GLY A 79 1.75 0.44 -11.95
C GLY A 79 3.01 0.22 -12.78
N ASN A 80 4.05 -0.37 -12.18
CA ASN A 80 5.42 -0.40 -12.69
C ASN A 80 6.10 0.97 -12.81
N LYS A 81 5.69 1.92 -11.96
CA LYS A 81 6.29 3.25 -11.96
C LYS A 81 7.71 3.16 -11.40
N ARG A 82 8.72 3.59 -12.16
CA ARG A 82 10.11 3.64 -11.72
C ARG A 82 10.62 5.08 -11.79
N ILE A 83 11.27 5.53 -10.73
CA ILE A 83 11.90 6.85 -10.62
C ILE A 83 13.43 6.74 -10.49
N GLY A 84 13.98 5.51 -10.53
CA GLY A 84 15.42 5.26 -10.52
C GLY A 84 16.00 5.13 -9.11
N MET A 85 15.27 4.48 -8.20
CA MET A 85 15.86 4.09 -6.91
C MET A 85 16.96 3.03 -7.11
N PRO A 86 17.98 2.97 -6.23
CA PRO A 86 18.98 1.91 -6.26
C PRO A 86 18.35 0.52 -6.20
N GLU A 87 18.98 -0.46 -6.84
CA GLU A 87 18.49 -1.84 -6.83
C GLU A 87 18.41 -2.39 -5.40
N SER A 88 17.46 -3.28 -5.16
CA SER A 88 17.33 -3.97 -3.88
C SER A 88 17.01 -5.45 -4.06
N SER A 89 17.51 -6.24 -3.12
CA SER A 89 17.16 -7.64 -2.99
C SER A 89 15.78 -7.91 -2.40
N ASN A 90 15.16 -6.93 -1.74
CA ASN A 90 13.89 -7.12 -1.03
C ASN A 90 12.68 -7.09 -1.97
N ASN A 91 12.77 -6.36 -3.09
CA ASN A 91 11.71 -6.17 -4.07
C ASN A 91 12.24 -6.53 -5.47
N LYS A 92 12.59 -7.81 -5.70
CA LYS A 92 13.09 -8.32 -7.00
C LYS A 92 11.98 -8.69 -8.01
N GLY A 93 10.76 -8.19 -7.81
CA GLY A 93 9.60 -8.51 -8.64
C GLY A 93 9.63 -7.83 -10.01
N ALA A 94 8.89 -8.40 -10.98
CA ALA A 94 8.72 -7.80 -12.31
C ALA A 94 7.98 -6.46 -12.29
N PHE A 95 7.10 -6.25 -11.31
CA PHE A 95 6.28 -5.04 -11.17
C PHE A 95 6.51 -4.38 -9.81
N ILE A 96 7.12 -3.20 -9.84
CA ILE A 96 7.41 -2.38 -8.67
C ILE A 96 6.89 -0.96 -8.89
N ASN A 97 6.42 -0.32 -7.83
CA ASN A 97 6.12 1.10 -7.88
C ASN A 97 7.08 1.86 -6.97
N GLU A 98 7.64 2.92 -7.52
CA GLU A 98 8.52 3.86 -6.84
C GLU A 98 7.86 5.25 -6.78
N PHE A 99 7.95 5.89 -5.62
CA PHE A 99 7.36 7.21 -5.37
C PHE A 99 8.31 8.10 -4.58
N THR A 100 8.21 9.41 -4.79
CA THR A 100 8.82 10.39 -3.88
C THR A 100 7.82 10.81 -2.81
N ILE A 101 8.26 10.87 -1.56
CA ILE A 101 7.48 11.34 -0.41
C ILE A 101 8.22 12.44 0.33
N LYS A 102 7.45 13.32 0.99
CA LYS A 102 8.02 14.43 1.75
C LYS A 102 8.65 13.89 3.05
N PRO A 103 9.91 14.24 3.35
CA PRO A 103 10.56 13.83 4.59
C PRO A 103 9.92 14.49 5.82
N GLY A 104 10.14 13.91 6.99
CA GLY A 104 9.64 14.42 8.27
C GLY A 104 8.14 14.25 8.51
N GLN A 105 7.39 13.67 7.56
CA GLN A 105 5.97 13.38 7.74
C GLN A 105 5.76 12.10 8.55
N LEU A 106 4.67 12.07 9.33
CA LEU A 106 4.25 10.87 10.05
C LEU A 106 3.53 9.93 9.09
N VAL A 107 4.22 8.87 8.68
CA VAL A 107 3.70 7.89 7.72
C VAL A 107 3.38 6.58 8.42
N ARG A 108 2.24 5.99 8.06
CA ARG A 108 1.91 4.61 8.35
C ARG A 108 1.70 3.87 7.03
N VAL A 109 2.49 2.84 6.80
CA VAL A 109 2.19 1.86 5.75
C VAL A 109 1.10 0.94 6.29
N ILE A 110 0.06 0.72 5.49
CA ILE A 110 -1.01 -0.22 5.81
C ILE A 110 -1.21 -1.17 4.63
N HIS A 111 -1.19 -2.47 4.92
CA HIS A 111 -1.54 -3.51 3.97
C HIS A 111 -2.85 -4.15 4.38
N TYR A 112 -3.75 -4.35 3.41
CA TYR A 112 -5.04 -5.00 3.62
C TYR A 112 -5.08 -6.32 2.88
N TRP A 113 -5.62 -7.35 3.50
CA TRP A 113 -5.92 -8.61 2.84
C TRP A 113 -7.27 -9.15 3.29
N THR A 114 -7.82 -10.05 2.49
CA THR A 114 -9.04 -10.76 2.81
C THR A 114 -8.68 -12.15 3.31
N GLN A 115 -8.96 -12.42 4.58
CA GLN A 115 -8.84 -13.76 5.12
C GLN A 115 -10.11 -14.53 4.78
N ALA A 116 -9.97 -15.62 4.01
CA ALA A 116 -11.08 -16.50 3.70
C ALA A 116 -11.58 -17.17 4.98
N GLY A 117 -12.89 -17.11 5.22
CA GLY A 117 -13.53 -17.80 6.33
C GLY A 117 -14.58 -18.78 5.80
N TYR A 118 -14.90 -19.79 6.60
CA TYR A 118 -15.83 -20.85 6.20
C TYR A 118 -17.23 -20.33 5.85
N TYR A 119 -17.71 -19.30 6.56
CA TYR A 119 -19.02 -18.68 6.31
C TYR A 119 -18.92 -17.25 5.76
N GLN A 120 -17.88 -16.51 6.15
CA GLN A 120 -17.70 -15.11 5.76
C GLN A 120 -16.20 -14.79 5.69
N ASN A 121 -15.84 -14.00 4.69
CA ASN A 121 -14.50 -13.47 4.56
C ASN A 121 -14.32 -12.28 5.51
N THR A 122 -13.16 -12.20 6.16
CA THR A 122 -12.83 -11.10 7.08
C THR A 122 -11.74 -10.24 6.47
N GLN A 123 -11.95 -8.92 6.41
CA GLN A 123 -10.87 -8.01 6.04
C GLN A 123 -9.90 -7.85 7.21
N ARG A 124 -8.62 -8.04 6.93
CA ARG A 124 -7.52 -7.88 7.88
C ARG A 124 -6.59 -6.78 7.40
N SER A 125 -5.80 -6.26 8.33
CA SER A 125 -4.74 -5.32 7.98
C SER A 125 -3.55 -5.43 8.92
N TYR A 126 -2.39 -5.06 8.41
CA TYR A 126 -1.15 -4.95 9.15
C TYR A 126 -0.50 -3.61 8.84
N THR A 127 0.18 -3.03 9.83
CA THR A 127 0.72 -1.68 9.71
C THR A 127 2.16 -1.59 10.17
N TYR A 128 2.88 -0.63 9.59
CA TYR A 128 4.22 -0.23 10.02
C TYR A 128 4.32 1.29 9.99
N THR A 129 4.88 1.91 11.03
CA THR A 129 5.02 3.37 11.13
C THR A 129 6.47 3.79 10.98
N PHE A 130 6.68 4.90 10.29
CA PHE A 130 8.00 5.52 10.18
C PHE A 130 7.88 7.01 9.81
N ILE A 131 8.98 7.73 10.01
CA ILE A 131 9.19 9.09 9.54
C ILE A 131 10.25 9.02 8.44
N PRO A 132 9.91 9.32 7.17
CA PRO A 132 10.89 9.31 6.09
C PRO A 132 11.97 10.37 6.33
N GLN A 133 13.23 9.99 6.15
CA GLN A 133 14.38 10.88 6.27
C GLN A 133 14.76 11.46 4.91
N PRO A 134 15.27 12.71 4.86
CA PRO A 134 15.56 13.39 3.60
C PRO A 134 16.63 12.67 2.78
N ASN A 135 16.37 12.43 1.49
CA ASN A 135 17.25 11.72 0.56
C ASN A 135 17.50 10.23 0.88
N HIS A 136 16.65 9.60 1.69
CA HIS A 136 16.72 8.16 1.94
C HIS A 136 15.83 7.38 0.97
N ASP A 137 16.22 6.13 0.74
CA ASP A 137 15.51 5.18 -0.10
C ASP A 137 14.99 4.04 0.76
N TYR A 138 13.69 3.75 0.68
CA TYR A 138 13.07 2.71 1.47
C TYR A 138 12.40 1.64 0.61
N ASP A 139 12.59 0.38 0.95
CA ASP A 139 11.71 -0.68 0.51
C ASP A 139 10.59 -0.88 1.52
N ILE A 140 9.36 -0.86 1.02
CA ILE A 140 8.20 -1.41 1.69
C ILE A 140 8.08 -2.86 1.23
N VAL A 141 8.13 -3.77 2.19
CA VAL A 141 8.10 -5.22 1.95
C VAL A 141 6.88 -5.79 2.65
N VAL A 142 6.00 -6.39 1.87
CA VAL A 142 4.86 -7.15 2.38
C VAL A 142 5.21 -8.63 2.26
N THR A 143 5.16 -9.36 3.37
CA THR A 143 5.39 -10.80 3.41
C THR A 143 4.29 -11.48 4.18
N GLY A 144 3.87 -12.66 3.75
CA GLY A 144 2.82 -13.40 4.44
C GLY A 144 2.46 -14.68 3.74
N SER A 145 1.49 -15.37 4.32
CA SER A 145 0.86 -16.54 3.74
C SER A 145 -0.60 -16.56 4.16
N GLU A 146 -1.41 -17.30 3.40
CA GLU A 146 -2.84 -17.49 3.69
C GLU A 146 -3.11 -17.98 5.13
N PHE A 147 -2.15 -18.71 5.72
CA PHE A 147 -2.26 -19.30 7.05
C PHE A 147 -1.62 -18.48 8.18
N SER A 148 -0.57 -17.71 7.91
CA SER A 148 0.14 -16.91 8.91
C SER A 148 -0.32 -15.45 9.00
N GLY A 149 -1.15 -15.02 8.05
CA GLY A 149 -1.46 -13.60 7.84
C GLY A 149 -0.29 -12.85 7.22
N ASP A 150 -0.60 -11.64 6.74
CA ASP A 150 0.38 -10.77 6.11
C ASP A 150 1.00 -9.82 7.13
N SER A 151 2.24 -9.46 6.85
CA SER A 151 3.07 -8.54 7.63
C SER A 151 3.66 -7.48 6.71
N VAL A 152 3.94 -6.31 7.29
CA VAL A 152 4.56 -5.18 6.58
C VAL A 152 5.83 -4.79 7.31
N SER A 153 6.90 -4.58 6.55
CA SER A 153 8.12 -3.99 7.06
C SER A 153 8.60 -2.88 6.12
N VAL A 154 9.29 -1.90 6.69
CA VAL A 154 10.01 -0.87 5.95
C VAL A 154 11.49 -1.11 6.18
N ARG A 155 12.28 -1.05 5.12
CA ARG A 155 13.75 -1.22 5.15
C ARG A 155 14.40 -0.05 4.46
N ASP A 156 15.38 0.56 5.10
CA ASP A 156 16.25 1.53 4.43
C ASP A 156 17.24 0.78 3.53
N LEU A 157 17.52 1.33 2.36
CA LEU A 157 18.52 0.77 1.45
C LEU A 157 19.94 1.07 1.92
N ASP A 158 20.15 2.10 2.76
CA ASP A 158 21.41 2.26 3.49
C ASP A 158 21.44 1.27 4.68
N PRO A 159 22.31 0.25 4.66
CA PRO A 159 22.35 -0.76 5.73
C PRO A 159 22.78 -0.20 7.09
N ASN A 160 23.35 1.01 7.13
CA ASN A 160 23.76 1.67 8.36
C ASN A 160 22.71 2.67 8.87
N ALA A 161 21.70 2.98 8.05
CA ALA A 161 20.67 3.92 8.44
C ALA A 161 19.70 3.30 9.45
N LYS A 162 19.30 4.12 10.42
CA LYS A 162 18.27 3.76 11.40
C LYS A 162 16.94 4.39 11.00
N ILE A 163 15.95 3.56 10.74
CA ILE A 163 14.58 4.01 10.51
C ILE A 163 14.05 4.69 11.78
N VAL A 164 13.56 5.91 11.60
CA VAL A 164 12.89 6.68 12.66
C VAL A 164 11.42 6.27 12.69
N ASP A 165 10.94 5.81 13.84
CA ASP A 165 9.53 5.49 14.07
C ASP A 165 8.91 6.54 15.01
N TRP A 166 7.62 6.84 14.80
CA TRP A 166 6.86 7.80 15.60
C TRP A 166 5.89 7.17 16.59
N LYS A 167 5.76 5.83 16.61
CA LYS A 167 4.88 5.05 17.48
C LYS A 167 3.44 5.58 17.47
N ALA A 168 2.56 4.93 16.72
CA ALA A 168 1.16 5.36 16.60
C ALA A 168 0.28 4.98 17.81
N ASP A 169 0.75 5.24 19.02
CA ASP A 169 0.10 4.88 20.28
C ASP A 169 -1.06 5.83 20.67
N ASN A 170 -1.20 6.97 20.00
CA ASN A 170 -2.22 7.98 20.29
C ASN A 170 -2.96 8.46 19.04
N ILE A 171 -3.59 7.55 18.29
CA ILE A 171 -4.47 7.95 17.17
C ILE A 171 -5.74 8.62 17.71
N CYS A 172 -6.13 9.73 17.11
CA CYS A 172 -7.36 10.42 17.50
C CYS A 172 -8.58 9.49 17.35
N PRO A 173 -9.56 9.56 18.27
CA PRO A 173 -10.81 8.83 18.10
C PRO A 173 -11.42 9.22 16.75
N SER A 174 -11.63 8.24 15.88
CA SER A 174 -12.37 8.44 14.64
C SER A 174 -13.79 8.85 15.00
N GLY A 175 -14.24 9.99 14.48
CA GLY A 175 -15.61 10.44 14.68
C GLY A 175 -16.58 9.48 14.02
N MET A 176 -17.87 9.54 14.40
CA MET A 176 -18.94 8.67 13.85
C MET A 176 -19.18 8.84 12.33
N PHE A 177 -18.39 9.69 11.65
CA PHE A 177 -18.47 10.03 10.24
C PHE A 177 -17.10 10.02 9.51
N ASP A 178 -16.05 9.43 10.10
CA ASP A 178 -14.78 9.13 9.41
C ASP A 178 -14.82 7.79 8.66
#